data_AF-A0A7Z9GB89-F1
#
_entry.id   AF-A0A7Z9GB89-F1
#
_cell.length_a   1.000
_cell.length_b   1.000
_cell.length_c   1.000
_cell.angle_alpha   90.00
_cell.angle_beta   90.00
_cell.angle_gamma   90.00
#
_symmetry.space_group_name_H-M   'P 1'
#
loop_
_entity.id
_entity.type
_entity.pdbx_description
1 polymer ?
#
loop_
_entity_poly.entity_id
_entity_poly.type
_entity_poly.pdbx_seq_one_letter_code
_entity_poly.pdbx_strand_id
1 'polypeptide(L)'
;MLYEGKKTPHRSCGIALAETFNRRTAPYQSLRKGGLTGCGECGAIMAGRLILGEVFGDPDPTGAPTAVLMEAMVDFEALWNARVNRKNAPGVSIVCNTLTGQFEEFRSPERAAFCTDLAATVAECVAEVMLQHGADFETTPIEG
;
A
#
# COMPACT_ATOMS: atom_id res chain seq x y z
N MET A 1 -3.44 -11.82 -9.66
CA MET A 1 -2.53 -11.55 -8.53
C MET A 1 -1.72 -10.31 -8.88
N LEU A 2 -1.85 -9.21 -8.13
CA LEU A 2 -1.26 -7.90 -8.47
C LEU A 2 0.20 -7.72 -7.99
N TYR A 3 0.63 -8.49 -6.98
CA TYR A 3 1.98 -8.43 -6.42
C TYR A 3 2.44 -9.80 -5.89
N GLU A 4 3.63 -10.26 -6.30
CA GLU A 4 4.20 -11.57 -5.91
C GLU A 4 5.53 -11.50 -5.12
N GLY A 5 6.19 -10.34 -5.06
CA GLY A 5 7.40 -10.15 -4.25
C GLY A 5 8.69 -10.87 -4.71
N LYS A 6 8.79 -11.36 -5.95
CA LYS A 6 9.91 -12.22 -6.42
C LYS A 6 11.00 -11.55 -7.28
N LYS A 7 10.71 -10.51 -8.09
CA LYS A 7 11.70 -9.90 -9.01
C LYS A 7 12.03 -8.44 -8.75
N THR A 8 11.09 -7.66 -8.21
CA THR A 8 11.47 -6.46 -7.46
C THR A 8 12.01 -6.96 -6.13
N PRO A 9 13.29 -6.71 -5.78
CA PRO A 9 13.79 -7.17 -4.50
C PRO A 9 12.92 -6.54 -3.41
N HIS A 10 12.81 -7.19 -2.27
CA HIS A 10 11.98 -6.72 -1.16
C HIS A 10 12.56 -5.42 -0.56
N ARG A 11 12.58 -4.34 -1.35
CA ARG A 11 13.19 -3.06 -1.06
C ARG A 11 12.13 -2.14 -0.44
N SER A 12 10.84 -2.26 -0.80
CA SER A 12 9.72 -1.52 -0.20
C SER A 12 8.36 -1.96 -0.75
N CYS A 13 7.40 -2.36 0.09
CA CYS A 13 6.03 -2.67 -0.36
C CYS A 13 5.35 -1.48 -1.05
N GLY A 14 5.62 -0.24 -0.59
CA GLY A 14 5.00 0.95 -1.16
C GLY A 14 5.52 1.34 -2.54
N ILE A 15 6.79 1.03 -2.85
CA ILE A 15 7.35 1.26 -4.20
C ILE A 15 6.71 0.29 -5.18
N ALA A 16 6.60 -0.98 -4.79
CA ALA A 16 5.98 -1.99 -5.64
C ALA A 16 4.53 -1.63 -5.99
N LEU A 17 3.75 -1.13 -5.02
CA LEU A 17 2.39 -0.66 -5.31
C LEU A 17 2.39 0.52 -6.29
N ALA A 18 3.23 1.54 -6.09
CA ALA A 18 3.31 2.65 -7.03
C ALA A 18 3.64 2.20 -8.47
N GLU A 19 4.56 1.24 -8.62
CA GLU A 19 4.92 0.65 -9.91
C GLU A 19 3.75 -0.13 -10.54
N THR A 20 3.00 -0.92 -9.76
CA THR A 20 1.84 -1.69 -10.25
C THR A 20 0.79 -0.78 -10.92
N PHE A 21 0.65 0.46 -10.41
CA PHE A 21 -0.29 1.46 -10.93
C PHE A 21 0.38 2.49 -11.87
N ASN A 22 1.55 2.16 -12.44
CA ASN A 22 2.27 2.99 -13.40
C ASN A 22 2.59 4.42 -12.90
N ARG A 23 2.85 4.59 -11.59
CA ARG A 23 3.16 5.89 -10.97
C ARG A 23 4.66 6.13 -10.82
N ARG A 24 5.07 7.41 -10.88
CA ARG A 24 6.49 7.80 -10.71
C ARG A 24 6.96 7.48 -9.30
N THR A 25 8.12 6.83 -9.17
CA THR A 25 8.58 6.27 -7.87
C THR A 25 9.51 7.16 -7.02
N ALA A 26 9.81 8.38 -7.46
CA ALA A 26 10.56 9.37 -6.66
C ALA A 26 9.56 10.35 -6.02
N PRO A 27 9.51 10.57 -4.69
CA PRO A 27 10.40 10.17 -3.59
C PRO A 27 9.74 9.15 -2.62
N TYR A 28 9.28 8.00 -3.11
CA TYR A 28 8.65 6.97 -2.27
C TYR A 28 9.63 6.16 -1.39
N GLN A 29 10.90 6.57 -1.33
CA GLN A 29 11.85 6.09 -0.32
C GLN A 29 11.34 6.37 1.11
N SER A 30 10.55 7.44 1.32
CA SER A 30 9.93 7.72 2.62
C SER A 30 8.88 6.69 3.03
N LEU A 31 8.22 6.02 2.07
CA LEU A 31 7.32 4.88 2.34
C LEU A 31 8.05 3.67 2.90
N ARG A 32 9.38 3.66 2.79
CA ARG A 32 10.23 2.66 3.43
C ARG A 32 10.40 2.93 4.91
N LYS A 33 9.92 4.03 5.49
CA LYS A 33 10.14 4.34 6.92
C LYS A 33 9.77 3.18 7.82
N GLY A 34 8.60 2.56 7.60
CA GLY A 34 8.22 1.32 8.28
C GLY A 34 9.18 0.15 8.05
N GLY A 35 9.69 -0.04 6.83
CA GLY A 35 10.68 -1.07 6.50
C GLY A 35 12.15 -0.74 6.82
N LEU A 36 12.48 0.52 7.15
CA LEU A 36 13.84 0.99 7.43
C LEU A 36 14.08 1.14 8.93
N THR A 37 13.14 1.77 9.64
CA THR A 37 13.26 2.01 11.08
C THR A 37 12.29 1.16 11.88
N GLY A 38 11.27 0.59 11.23
CA GLY A 38 10.22 -0.15 11.92
C GLY A 38 9.14 0.72 12.57
N CYS A 39 9.41 2.01 12.78
CA CYS A 39 8.56 2.93 13.53
C CYS A 39 7.59 3.74 12.65
N GLY A 40 7.44 3.38 11.37
CA GLY A 40 6.52 4.04 10.44
C GLY A 40 5.30 3.18 10.11
N GLU A 41 4.26 3.81 9.58
CA GLU A 41 3.11 3.10 9.02
C GLU A 41 3.53 2.17 7.88
N CYS A 42 2.69 1.17 7.60
CA CYS A 42 2.88 0.21 6.54
C CYS A 42 3.01 0.93 5.18
N GLY A 43 4.12 0.68 4.50
CA GLY A 43 4.41 1.31 3.21
C GLY A 43 3.37 1.00 2.13
N ALA A 44 2.74 -0.18 2.16
CA ALA A 44 1.69 -0.54 1.19
C ALA A 44 0.43 0.32 1.40
N ILE A 45 -0.05 0.45 2.64
CA ILE A 45 -1.24 1.25 2.97
C ILE A 45 -0.98 2.72 2.63
N MET A 46 0.21 3.23 2.98
CA MET A 46 0.60 4.59 2.62
C MET A 46 0.68 4.81 1.10
N ALA A 47 1.17 3.83 0.34
CA ALA A 47 1.16 3.92 -1.12
C ALA A 47 -0.26 3.98 -1.68
N GLY A 48 -1.20 3.18 -1.15
CA GLY A 48 -2.60 3.24 -1.57
C GLY A 48 -3.20 4.63 -1.40
N ARG A 49 -2.98 5.28 -0.24
CA ARG A 49 -3.41 6.67 0.00
C ARG A 49 -2.80 7.63 -1.03
N LEU A 50 -1.50 7.50 -1.30
CA LEU A 50 -0.83 8.39 -2.24
C LEU A 50 -1.32 8.21 -3.68
N ILE A 51 -1.56 6.97 -4.12
CA ILE A 51 -2.12 6.68 -5.44
C ILE A 51 -3.51 7.31 -5.58
N LEU A 52 -4.38 7.14 -4.59
CA LEU A 52 -5.71 7.75 -4.61
C LEU A 52 -5.63 9.28 -4.58
N GLY A 53 -4.69 9.86 -3.84
CA GLY A 53 -4.40 11.30 -3.84
C GLY A 53 -3.96 11.81 -5.21
N GLU A 54 -3.11 11.07 -5.92
CA GLU A 54 -2.66 11.42 -7.27
C GLU A 54 -3.78 11.31 -8.32
N VAL A 55 -4.68 10.35 -8.14
CA VAL A 55 -5.78 10.07 -9.09
C VAL A 55 -6.96 11.01 -8.91
N PHE A 56 -7.39 11.21 -7.67
CA PHE A 56 -8.64 11.89 -7.33
C PHE A 56 -8.43 13.29 -6.73
N GLY A 57 -7.21 13.61 -6.31
CA GLY A 57 -6.89 14.91 -5.72
C GLY A 57 -6.89 16.06 -6.71
N ASP A 58 -6.82 17.28 -6.15
CA ASP A 58 -6.64 18.48 -6.96
C ASP A 58 -5.21 18.47 -7.56
N PRO A 59 -5.06 18.72 -8.87
CA PRO A 59 -3.73 18.84 -9.48
C PRO A 59 -2.89 20.01 -8.90
N ASP A 60 -3.53 21.02 -8.32
CA ASP A 60 -2.85 22.03 -7.51
C ASP A 60 -2.61 21.48 -6.09
N PRO A 61 -1.35 21.35 -5.64
CA PRO A 61 -1.04 20.87 -4.28
C PRO A 61 -1.55 21.79 -3.16
N THR A 62 -1.97 23.00 -3.49
CA THR A 62 -2.61 23.96 -2.56
C THR A 62 -4.14 24.00 -2.71
N GLY A 63 -4.69 23.28 -3.69
CA GLY A 63 -6.11 23.12 -3.93
C GLY A 63 -6.81 22.39 -2.77
N ALA A 64 -8.14 22.58 -2.69
CA ALA A 64 -8.94 21.91 -1.67
C ALA A 64 -9.03 20.39 -1.96
N PRO A 65 -9.16 19.55 -0.92
CA PRO A 65 -9.50 18.14 -1.14
C PRO A 65 -10.80 18.02 -1.94
N THR A 66 -10.76 17.24 -3.02
CA THR A 66 -11.95 17.01 -3.85
C THR A 66 -12.95 16.09 -3.12
N ALA A 67 -14.24 16.18 -3.46
CA ALA A 67 -15.26 15.30 -2.88
C ALA A 67 -14.96 13.82 -3.15
N VAL A 68 -14.60 13.49 -4.40
CA VAL A 68 -14.24 12.13 -4.81
C VAL A 68 -13.02 11.59 -4.06
N LEU A 69 -12.00 12.42 -3.80
CA LEU A 69 -10.85 11.99 -2.99
C LEU A 69 -11.26 11.66 -1.56
N MET A 70 -12.12 12.48 -0.95
CA MET A 70 -12.58 12.24 0.43
C MET A 70 -13.38 10.94 0.53
N GLU A 71 -14.30 10.69 -0.40
CA GLU A 71 -15.09 9.46 -0.45
C GLU A 71 -14.21 8.24 -0.71
N ALA A 72 -13.33 8.30 -1.70
CA ALA A 72 -12.38 7.23 -2.02
C ALA A 72 -11.46 6.88 -0.85
N MET A 73 -11.01 7.87 -0.08
CA MET A 73 -10.19 7.63 1.12
C MET A 73 -10.97 6.91 2.22
N VAL A 74 -12.23 7.28 2.46
CA VAL A 74 -13.08 6.61 3.45
C VAL A 74 -13.32 5.16 3.06
N ASP A 75 -13.65 4.91 1.80
CA ASP A 75 -13.88 3.56 1.28
C ASP A 75 -12.59 2.71 1.36
N PHE A 76 -11.45 3.29 0.98
CA PHE A 76 -10.16 2.63 1.07
C PHE A 76 -9.81 2.26 2.51
N GLU A 77 -9.98 3.18 3.46
CA GLU A 77 -9.72 2.94 4.89
C GLU A 77 -10.60 1.84 5.46
N ALA A 78 -11.88 1.78 5.06
CA ALA A 78 -12.79 0.71 5.46
C ALA A 78 -12.37 -0.65 4.87
N LEU A 79 -12.04 -0.68 3.57
CA LEU A 79 -11.69 -1.89 2.84
C LEU A 79 -10.42 -2.54 3.36
N TRP A 80 -9.31 -1.79 3.46
CA TRP A 80 -8.07 -2.39 3.93
C TRP A 80 -8.19 -2.78 5.41
N ASN A 81 -8.94 -2.03 6.23
CA ASN A 81 -9.14 -2.41 7.63
C ASN A 81 -9.82 -3.77 7.77
N ALA A 82 -10.83 -4.03 6.93
CA ALA A 82 -11.61 -5.26 6.93
C ALA A 82 -10.85 -6.46 6.33
N ARG A 83 -10.01 -6.24 5.31
CA ARG A 83 -9.42 -7.32 4.51
C ARG A 83 -7.99 -7.68 4.87
N VAL A 84 -7.19 -6.74 5.36
CA VAL A 84 -5.78 -7.02 5.68
C VAL A 84 -5.68 -7.99 6.86
N ASN A 85 -5.15 -9.18 6.59
CA ASN A 85 -4.82 -10.17 7.62
C ASN A 85 -3.58 -9.73 8.40
N ARG A 86 -3.78 -9.30 9.65
CA ARG A 86 -2.72 -8.83 10.55
C ARG A 86 -2.06 -9.96 11.35
N LYS A 87 -2.50 -11.21 11.16
CA LYS A 87 -2.09 -12.38 11.95
C LYS A 87 -2.16 -12.09 13.46
N ASN A 88 -1.04 -12.19 14.17
CA ASN A 88 -0.98 -12.01 15.63
C ASN A 88 -0.69 -10.56 16.06
N ALA A 89 -0.61 -9.60 15.13
CA ALA A 89 -0.33 -8.22 15.47
C ALA A 89 -1.49 -7.62 16.29
N PRO A 90 -1.20 -6.89 17.39
CA PRO A 90 -2.23 -6.41 18.30
C PRO A 90 -3.07 -5.27 17.71
N GLY A 91 -4.38 -5.34 17.92
CA GLY A 91 -5.33 -4.26 17.64
C GLY A 91 -5.44 -3.88 16.15
N VAL A 92 -5.75 -2.60 15.90
CA VAL A 92 -5.91 -2.03 14.56
C VAL A 92 -4.63 -1.37 14.02
N SER A 93 -3.47 -1.65 14.63
CA SER A 93 -2.23 -0.96 14.27
C SER A 93 -1.81 -1.23 12.83
N ILE A 94 -1.34 -0.17 12.17
CA ILE A 94 -0.69 -0.22 10.86
C ILE A 94 0.81 0.07 10.92
N VAL A 95 1.36 0.19 12.13
CA VAL A 95 2.80 0.43 12.31
C VAL A 95 3.57 -0.82 11.92
N CYS A 96 4.58 -0.68 11.07
CA CYS A 96 5.27 -1.81 10.44
C CYS A 96 5.93 -2.75 11.46
N ASN A 97 6.57 -2.26 12.52
CA ASN A 97 7.08 -3.12 13.59
C ASN A 97 5.98 -3.79 14.40
N THR A 98 4.84 -3.16 14.60
CA THR A 98 3.71 -3.82 15.27
C THR A 98 3.20 -4.98 14.41
N LEU A 99 3.09 -4.77 13.09
CA LEU A 99 2.66 -5.80 12.15
C LEU A 99 3.69 -6.93 12.00
N THR A 100 4.98 -6.61 11.96
CA THR A 100 6.05 -7.57 11.64
C THR A 100 6.86 -8.06 12.83
N GLY A 101 6.66 -7.50 14.03
CA GLY A 101 7.34 -7.91 15.26
C GLY A 101 6.96 -9.30 15.77
N GLN A 102 5.96 -9.93 15.14
CA GLN A 102 5.59 -11.33 15.36
C GLN A 102 6.54 -12.33 14.69
N PHE A 103 7.51 -11.88 13.88
CA PHE A 103 8.51 -12.72 13.22
C PHE A 103 9.87 -12.57 13.88
N GLU A 104 10.54 -13.68 14.20
CA GLU A 104 11.84 -13.68 14.88
C GLU A 104 12.96 -13.07 14.01
N GLU A 105 13.00 -13.42 12.72
CA GLU A 105 13.99 -12.91 11.78
C GLU A 105 13.40 -11.90 10.81
N PHE A 106 14.04 -10.74 10.69
CA PHE A 106 13.61 -9.66 9.80
C PHE A 106 13.61 -10.05 8.31
N ARG A 107 14.52 -10.94 7.89
CA ARG A 107 14.62 -11.42 6.49
C ARG A 107 14.08 -12.84 6.31
N SER A 108 13.23 -13.29 7.23
CA SER A 108 12.59 -14.60 7.15
C SER A 108 11.70 -14.73 5.91
N PRO A 109 11.61 -15.92 5.30
CA PRO A 109 10.60 -16.25 4.28
C PRO A 109 9.18 -15.97 4.76
N GLU A 110 8.88 -16.22 6.04
CA GLU A 110 7.56 -16.04 6.65
C GLU A 110 7.14 -14.57 6.67
N ARG A 111 8.05 -13.66 7.06
CA ARG A 111 7.81 -12.21 7.01
C ARG A 111 7.67 -11.73 5.58
N ALA A 112 8.50 -12.24 4.67
CA ALA A 112 8.42 -11.88 3.25
C ALA A 112 7.06 -12.25 2.67
N ALA A 113 6.58 -13.48 2.89
CA ALA A 113 5.27 -13.94 2.46
C ALA A 113 4.14 -13.09 3.07
N PHE A 114 4.19 -12.80 4.39
CA PHE A 114 3.22 -11.93 5.04
C PHE A 114 3.14 -10.52 4.42
N CYS A 115 4.30 -9.90 4.20
CA CYS A 115 4.36 -8.57 3.59
C CYS A 115 3.90 -8.58 2.13
N THR A 116 4.13 -9.68 1.41
CA THR A 116 3.62 -9.87 0.04
C THR A 116 2.11 -9.97 0.00
N ASP A 117 1.52 -10.82 0.84
CA ASP A 117 0.06 -10.97 0.92
C ASP A 117 -0.60 -9.64 1.32
N LEU A 118 -0.05 -8.94 2.32
CA LEU A 118 -0.54 -7.63 2.72
C LEU A 118 -0.52 -6.64 1.55
N ALA A 119 0.59 -6.55 0.83
CA ALA A 119 0.72 -5.65 -0.31
C ALA A 119 -0.25 -6.02 -1.43
N ALA A 120 -0.43 -7.31 -1.72
CA ALA A 120 -1.40 -7.79 -2.70
C ALA A 120 -2.84 -7.40 -2.32
N THR A 121 -3.24 -7.64 -1.08
CA THR A 121 -4.57 -7.24 -0.57
C THR A 121 -4.78 -5.72 -0.64
N VAL A 122 -3.77 -4.93 -0.28
CA VAL A 122 -3.87 -3.47 -0.38
C VAL A 122 -3.99 -3.01 -1.83
N ALA A 123 -3.24 -3.61 -2.76
CA ALA A 123 -3.36 -3.30 -4.18
C ALA A 123 -4.77 -3.62 -4.72
N GLU A 124 -5.37 -4.73 -4.29
CA GLU A 124 -6.76 -5.07 -4.62
C GLU A 124 -7.75 -4.04 -4.06
N CYS A 125 -7.54 -3.56 -2.83
CA CYS A 125 -8.37 -2.50 -2.25
C CYS A 125 -8.27 -1.19 -3.04
N VAL A 126 -7.06 -0.79 -3.46
CA VAL A 126 -6.86 0.40 -4.30
C VAL A 126 -7.59 0.26 -5.63
N ALA A 127 -7.41 -0.87 -6.32
CA ALA A 127 -8.06 -1.12 -7.60
C ALA A 127 -9.59 -1.08 -7.48
N GLU A 128 -10.16 -1.70 -6.44
CA GLU A 128 -11.59 -1.69 -6.19
C GLU A 128 -12.13 -0.26 -5.99
N VAL A 129 -11.47 0.56 -5.16
CA VAL A 129 -11.86 1.95 -4.94
C VAL A 129 -11.76 2.76 -6.22
N MET A 130 -10.68 2.59 -6.98
CA MET A 130 -10.52 3.30 -8.25
C MET A 130 -11.64 2.98 -9.23
N LEU A 131 -12.03 1.71 -9.36
CA LEU A 131 -13.15 1.29 -10.22
C LEU A 131 -14.50 1.83 -9.72
N GLN A 132 -14.74 1.79 -8.40
CA GLN A 132 -15.97 2.30 -7.79
C GLN A 132 -16.18 3.80 -8.04
N HIS A 133 -15.09 4.57 -8.02
CA HIS A 133 -15.09 6.02 -8.23
C HIS A 133 -14.86 6.43 -9.68
N GLY A 134 -14.96 5.49 -10.63
CA GLY A 134 -14.94 5.77 -12.07
C GLY A 134 -13.59 6.17 -12.64
N ALA A 135 -12.47 5.84 -11.97
CA ALA A 135 -11.14 6.04 -12.53
C ALA A 135 -10.78 4.92 -13.49
N ASP A 136 -10.32 5.31 -14.68
CA ASP A 136 -9.61 4.40 -15.58
C ASP A 136 -8.15 4.29 -15.16
N PHE A 137 -7.63 3.06 -15.09
CA PHE A 137 -6.23 2.80 -14.83
C PHE A 137 -5.76 1.53 -15.52
N GLU A 138 -4.56 1.60 -16.07
CA GLU A 138 -3.87 0.42 -16.52
C GLU A 138 -3.04 -0.13 -15.36
N THR A 139 -3.28 -1.38 -15.00
CA THR A 139 -2.37 -2.14 -14.14
C THR A 139 -1.45 -2.96 -15.00
N THR A 140 -0.15 -2.85 -14.77
CA THR A 140 0.78 -3.86 -15.25
C THR A 140 1.03 -4.78 -14.07
N PRO A 141 0.63 -6.07 -14.15
CA PRO A 141 1.10 -7.04 -13.17
C PRO A 141 2.62 -6.93 -13.16
N ILE A 142 3.21 -6.75 -11.98
CA ILE A 142 4.66 -6.87 -11.85
C ILE A 142 4.95 -8.37 -11.89
N GLU A 143 4.84 -8.93 -13.09
CA GLU A 143 5.42 -10.21 -13.42
C GLU A 143 6.92 -10.09 -13.22
N GLY A 144 7.51 -11.21 -12.86
CA GLY A 144 8.93 -11.27 -12.84
C GLY A 144 9.52 -10.97 -14.19
#